data_AF-A0A7D5IZH0-F1
#
_entry.id   AF-A0A7D5IZH0-F1
#
_cell.length_a   1.000
_cell.length_b   1.000
_cell.length_c   1.000
_cell.angle_alpha   90.00
_cell.angle_beta   90.00
_cell.angle_gamma   90.00
#
_symmetry.space_group_name_H-M   'P 1'
#
loop_
_entity.id
_entity.type
_entity.pdbx_description
1 polymer ?
#
loop_
_entity_poly.entity_id
_entity_poly.type
_entity_poly.pdbx_seq_one_letter_code
_entity_poly.pdbx_strand_id
1 'polypeptide(L)'
;MKLHIETTGSGPRRIAFVRGLANDATVWALDAIVSHWDRKMGLSVLQDVATHPYRVTRPAAPSTVVLSGDALYVVPDPLPETRKSSGWTIVREDSLGHAMFLENPDLVWELIEPAL
;
A
#
# COMPACT_ATOMS: atom_id res chain seq x y z
N MET A 1 6.78 12.56 1.18
CA MET A 1 6.71 11.30 0.42
C MET A 1 5.46 11.36 -0.42
N LYS A 2 5.59 11.47 -1.74
CA LYS A 2 4.43 11.40 -2.63
C LYS A 2 4.16 9.91 -2.88
N LEU A 3 2.95 9.45 -2.59
CA LEU A 3 2.51 8.14 -3.06
C LEU A 3 2.63 8.17 -4.59
N HIS A 4 3.48 7.32 -5.15
CA HIS A 4 3.53 7.15 -6.59
C HIS A 4 2.31 6.34 -7.00
N ILE A 5 1.43 6.96 -7.77
CA ILE A 5 0.20 6.33 -8.27
C ILE A 5 0.38 6.19 -9.77
N GLU A 6 0.46 4.94 -10.22
CA GLU A 6 0.34 4.59 -11.63
C GLU A 6 -1.07 4.03 -11.86
N THR A 7 -1.72 4.44 -12.94
CA THR A 7 -3.05 3.96 -13.30
C THR A 7 -3.01 3.46 -14.73
N THR A 8 -3.43 2.20 -14.91
CA THR A 8 -3.43 1.53 -16.21
C THR A 8 -4.82 0.95 -16.48
N GLY A 9 -5.29 1.08 -17.73
CA GLY A 9 -6.61 0.61 -18.17
C GLY A 9 -7.74 1.65 -18.01
N SER A 10 -8.94 1.29 -18.48
CA SER A 10 -10.13 2.18 -18.54
C SER A 10 -11.45 1.49 -18.14
N GLY A 11 -11.37 0.32 -17.49
CA GLY A 11 -12.54 -0.46 -17.11
C GLY A 11 -13.41 0.18 -16.00
N PRO A 12 -14.64 -0.33 -15.79
CA PRO A 12 -15.56 0.17 -14.78
C PRO A 12 -15.16 -0.19 -13.33
N ARG A 13 -14.16 -1.06 -13.17
CA ARG A 13 -13.66 -1.56 -11.89
C ARG A 13 -12.24 -1.06 -11.65
N ARG A 14 -11.88 -0.89 -10.37
CA ARG A 14 -10.55 -0.41 -9.97
C ARG A 14 -9.88 -1.40 -9.04
N ILE A 15 -8.65 -1.75 -9.37
CA ILE A 15 -7.79 -2.55 -8.49
C ILE A 15 -6.56 -1.70 -8.19
N ALA A 16 -6.24 -1.56 -6.91
CA ALA A 16 -5.06 -0.84 -6.44
C ALA A 16 -4.14 -1.81 -5.70
N PHE A 17 -2.86 -1.76 -6.05
CA PHE A 17 -1.80 -2.51 -5.36
C PHE A 17 -1.07 -1.55 -4.41
N VAL A 18 -1.00 -1.90 -3.13
CA VAL A 18 -0.27 -1.11 -2.14
C VAL A 18 0.80 -1.97 -1.50
N ARG A 19 2.04 -1.51 -1.65
CA ARG A 19 3.24 -2.19 -1.18
C ARG A 19 4.00 -1.35 -0.16
N GLY A 20 4.69 -2.02 0.75
CA GLY A 20 5.62 -1.38 1.67
C GLY A 20 6.73 -0.66 0.91
N LEU A 21 7.30 0.42 1.46
CA LEU A 21 8.48 1.06 0.87
C LEU A 21 9.78 0.26 1.12
N ALA A 22 9.71 -0.78 1.96
CA ALA A 22 10.86 -1.43 2.55
C ALA A 22 10.85 -2.94 2.27
N ASN A 23 11.56 -3.34 1.21
CA ASN A 23 12.17 -4.67 1.15
C ASN A 23 13.57 -4.56 0.52
N ASP A 24 14.40 -3.68 1.08
CA ASP A 24 15.85 -3.91 1.04
C ASP A 24 16.16 -4.69 2.32
N ALA A 25 16.82 -5.85 2.20
CA ALA A 25 17.23 -6.65 3.35
C ALA A 25 18.21 -5.91 4.30
N THR A 26 18.56 -4.65 4.00
CA THR A 26 19.25 -3.70 4.89
C THR A 26 18.38 -3.13 6.02
N VAL A 27 17.07 -3.38 6.07
CA VAL A 27 16.18 -2.77 7.09
C VAL A 27 16.30 -3.44 8.48
N TRP A 28 17.04 -4.54 8.61
CA TRP A 28 17.19 -5.27 9.89
C TRP A 28 18.39 -4.81 10.74
N ALA A 29 19.06 -3.72 10.34
CA ALA A 29 20.06 -3.02 11.14
C ALA A 29 19.58 -1.59 11.46
N LEU A 30 18.92 -1.42 12.61
CA LEU A 30 18.42 -0.12 13.09
C LEU A 30 19.49 0.98 13.09
N ASP A 31 20.74 0.65 13.42
CA ASP A 31 21.84 1.61 13.44
C ASP A 31 22.27 2.08 12.04
N ALA A 32 22.11 1.24 11.02
CA ALA A 32 22.42 1.60 9.63
C ALA A 32 21.35 2.52 9.02
N ILE A 33 20.08 2.34 9.38
CA ILE A 33 18.97 3.17 8.89
C ILE A 33 19.08 4.61 9.37
N VAL A 34 19.45 4.86 10.63
CA VAL A 34 19.56 6.25 11.13
C VAL A 34 20.62 7.05 10.36
N SER A 35 21.59 6.36 9.76
CA SER A 35 22.63 6.98 8.93
C SER A 35 22.24 7.20 7.45
N HIS A 36 21.31 6.42 6.90
CA HIS A 36 20.87 6.49 5.50
C HIS A 36 19.48 7.12 5.29
N TRP A 37 18.62 7.10 6.30
CA TRP A 37 17.32 7.78 6.28
C TRP A 37 17.56 9.27 6.54
N ASP A 38 17.44 10.08 5.49
CA ASP A 38 17.50 11.53 5.64
C ASP A 38 16.35 11.98 6.57
N ARG A 39 16.70 12.38 7.80
CA ARG A 39 15.74 12.90 8.79
C ARG A 39 14.90 14.06 8.21
N LYS A 40 15.41 14.78 7.21
CA LYS A 40 14.66 15.83 6.49
C LYS A 40 13.51 15.27 5.67
N MET A 41 13.64 14.07 5.09
CA MET A 41 12.53 13.39 4.40
C MET A 41 11.42 13.03 5.39
N GLY A 42 11.77 12.46 6.55
CA GLY A 42 10.79 12.10 7.59
C GLY A 42 9.97 13.30 8.07
N LEU A 43 10.60 14.45 8.32
CA LEU A 43 9.89 15.66 8.77
C LEU A 43 8.87 16.15 7.73
N SER A 44 9.22 16.16 6.44
CA SER A 44 8.28 16.57 5.39
C SER A 44 7.06 15.65 5.28
N VAL A 45 7.25 14.35 5.51
CA VAL A 45 6.15 13.36 5.52
C VAL A 45 5.23 13.59 6.70
N LEU A 46 5.80 13.74 7.89
CA LEU A 46 5.02 13.95 9.10
C LEU A 46 4.26 15.28 9.04
N GLN A 47 4.87 16.33 8.51
CA GLN A 47 4.21 17.62 8.29
C GLN A 47 3.06 17.52 7.29
N ASP A 48 3.25 16.81 6.17
CA ASP A 48 2.20 16.60 5.16
C ASP A 48 1.02 15.81 5.74
N VAL A 49 1.27 14.72 6.45
CA VAL A 49 0.22 13.94 7.13
C VAL A 49 -0.51 14.78 8.19
N ALA A 50 0.20 15.61 8.95
CA ALA A 50 -0.38 16.45 9.97
C ALA A 50 -1.27 17.58 9.39
N THR A 51 -0.96 18.07 8.19
CA THR A 51 -1.64 19.22 7.57
C THR A 51 -2.64 18.83 6.48
N HIS A 52 -2.53 17.62 5.91
CA HIS A 52 -3.44 17.05 4.93
C HIS A 52 -3.92 15.67 5.39
N PRO A 53 -4.73 15.58 6.46
CA PRO A 53 -5.20 14.31 6.96
C PRO A 53 -6.03 13.58 5.91
N TYR A 54 -5.60 12.36 5.55
CA TYR A 54 -6.30 11.51 4.60
C TYR A 54 -7.69 11.15 5.16
N ARG A 55 -8.74 11.63 4.51
CA ARG A 55 -10.12 11.21 4.82
C ARG A 55 -10.44 9.94 4.05
N VAL A 56 -10.83 8.90 4.77
CA VAL A 56 -11.40 7.69 4.16
C VAL A 56 -12.76 8.05 3.57
N THR A 57 -12.87 7.94 2.25
CA THR A 57 -14.13 8.16 1.51
C THR A 57 -14.60 6.85 0.89
N ARG A 58 -15.88 6.75 0.57
CA ARG A 58 -16.41 5.61 -0.21
C ARG A 58 -15.82 5.62 -1.63
N PRO A 59 -15.48 4.46 -2.21
CA PRO A 59 -14.99 4.44 -3.58
C PRO A 59 -16.12 4.78 -4.55
N ALA A 60 -15.79 5.54 -5.61
CA ALA A 60 -16.75 5.96 -6.64
C ALA A 60 -17.18 4.81 -7.59
N ALA A 61 -16.49 3.68 -7.54
CA ALA A 61 -16.73 2.47 -8.32
C ALA A 61 -16.35 1.25 -7.47
N PRO A 62 -16.80 0.03 -7.80
CA PRO A 62 -16.31 -1.19 -7.15
C PRO A 62 -14.79 -1.23 -7.19
N SER A 63 -14.17 -1.24 -6.01
CA SER A 63 -12.72 -1.07 -5.86
C SER A 63 -12.13 -2.07 -4.87
N THR A 64 -11.07 -2.74 -5.31
CA THR A 64 -10.30 -3.67 -4.49
C THR A 64 -8.90 -3.13 -4.24
N VAL A 65 -8.43 -3.19 -3.00
CA VAL A 65 -7.05 -2.88 -2.62
C VAL A 65 -6.37 -4.18 -2.19
N VAL A 66 -5.26 -4.50 -2.83
CA VAL A 66 -4.40 -5.64 -2.44
C VAL A 66 -3.20 -5.09 -1.68
N LEU A 67 -3.02 -5.58 -0.45
CA LEU A 67 -1.92 -5.25 0.45
C LEU A 67 -0.94 -6.43 0.51
N SER A 68 0.32 -6.21 0.18
CA SER A 68 1.40 -7.17 0.44
C SER A 68 1.67 -7.32 1.94
N GLY A 69 2.39 -8.37 2.34
CA GLY A 69 2.78 -8.60 3.73
C GLY A 69 3.62 -7.46 4.30
N ASP A 70 4.49 -6.87 3.47
CA ASP A 70 5.30 -5.70 3.84
C ASP A 70 4.51 -4.38 3.89
N ALA A 71 3.24 -4.36 3.48
CA ALA A 71 2.43 -3.14 3.46
C ALA A 71 2.03 -2.68 4.87
N LEU A 72 2.21 -3.50 5.92
CA LEU A 72 1.88 -3.13 7.31
C LEU A 72 2.58 -1.84 7.77
N TYR A 73 3.80 -1.59 7.25
CA TYR A 73 4.59 -0.40 7.58
C TYR A 73 4.09 0.89 6.90
N VAL A 74 3.25 0.77 5.87
CA VAL A 74 2.74 1.90 5.07
C VAL A 74 1.24 2.09 5.25
N VAL A 75 0.51 1.00 5.52
CA VAL A 75 -0.92 0.97 5.83
C VAL A 75 -1.12 0.22 7.15
N PRO A 76 -0.82 0.88 8.29
CA PRO A 76 -1.00 0.28 9.59
C PRO A 76 -2.48 0.16 9.95
N ASP A 77 -2.80 -0.76 10.85
CA ASP A 77 -4.11 -0.82 11.46
C ASP A 77 -4.41 0.46 12.27
N PRO A 78 -5.69 0.88 12.37
CA PRO A 78 -6.91 0.21 11.89
C PRO A 78 -7.36 0.66 10.48
N LEU A 79 -6.46 1.22 9.67
CA LEU A 79 -6.82 1.86 8.41
C LEU A 79 -7.46 0.89 7.37
N PRO A 80 -6.99 -0.36 7.21
CA PRO A 80 -7.65 -1.35 6.35
C PRO A 80 -9.12 -1.57 6.72
N GLU A 81 -9.40 -1.78 8.01
CA GLU A 81 -10.77 -2.02 8.50
C GLU A 81 -11.65 -0.77 8.35
N THR A 82 -11.09 0.41 8.60
CA THR A 82 -11.79 1.69 8.35
C THR A 82 -12.20 1.81 6.89
N ARG A 83 -11.34 1.40 5.93
CA ARG A 83 -11.67 1.39 4.50
C ARG A 83 -12.72 0.34 4.16
N LYS A 84 -12.62 -0.89 4.70
CA LYS A 84 -13.65 -1.92 4.52
C LYS A 84 -15.04 -1.40 4.91
N SER A 85 -15.14 -0.77 6.08
CA SER A 85 -16.41 -0.18 6.57
C SER A 85 -16.96 0.94 5.67
N SER A 86 -16.10 1.57 4.87
CA SER A 86 -16.48 2.62 3.90
C SER A 86 -16.83 2.08 2.51
N GLY A 87 -16.89 0.75 2.34
CA GLY A 87 -17.29 0.09 1.10
C GLY A 87 -16.14 -0.26 0.15
N TRP A 88 -14.90 -0.29 0.62
CA TRP A 88 -13.76 -0.83 -0.13
C TRP A 88 -13.62 -2.34 0.11
N THR A 89 -13.24 -3.09 -0.92
CA THR A 89 -12.74 -4.45 -0.74
C THR A 89 -11.25 -4.38 -0.43
N ILE A 90 -10.81 -4.97 0.69
CA ILE A 90 -9.39 -5.02 1.07
C ILE A 90 -8.97 -6.48 1.20
N VAL A 91 -7.93 -6.86 0.46
CA VAL A 91 -7.30 -8.17 0.49
C VAL A 91 -5.88 -7.98 1.00
N ARG A 92 -5.47 -8.77 1.98
CA ARG A 92 -4.09 -8.82 2.48
C ARG A 92 -3.52 -10.18 2.18
N GLU A 93 -2.35 -10.20 1.56
CA GLU A 93 -1.60 -11.41 1.25
C GLU A 93 -0.19 -11.30 1.85
N ASP A 94 0.04 -12.03 2.93
CA ASP A 94 1.27 -11.92 3.71
C ASP A 94 2.46 -12.59 3.02
N SER A 95 2.22 -13.52 2.09
CA SER A 95 3.27 -14.20 1.34
C SER A 95 3.85 -13.37 0.19
N LEU A 96 3.16 -12.31 -0.24
CA LEU A 96 3.66 -11.39 -1.27
C LEU A 96 4.47 -10.26 -0.64
N GLY A 97 5.66 -10.00 -1.19
CA GLY A 97 6.43 -8.81 -0.91
C GLY A 97 6.15 -7.67 -1.88
N HIS A 98 7.03 -6.67 -1.85
CA HIS A 98 6.99 -5.47 -2.69
C HIS A 98 6.79 -5.72 -4.18
N ALA A 99 7.37 -6.80 -4.70
CA ALA A 99 7.40 -7.07 -6.13
C ALA A 99 6.07 -7.65 -6.66
N MET A 100 5.22 -8.19 -5.78
CA MET A 100 3.87 -8.71 -6.08
C MET A 100 3.82 -9.56 -7.36
N PHE A 101 3.35 -9.00 -8.48
CA PHE A 101 3.17 -9.74 -9.74
C PHE A 101 4.49 -10.24 -10.33
N LEU A 102 5.61 -9.59 -10.02
CA LEU A 102 6.94 -10.04 -10.42
C LEU A 102 7.44 -11.20 -9.55
N GLU A 103 6.90 -11.34 -8.35
CA GLU A 103 7.26 -12.40 -7.40
C GLU A 103 6.41 -13.65 -7.63
N ASN A 104 5.10 -13.49 -7.72
CA ASN A 104 4.16 -14.57 -7.99
C ASN A 104 2.96 -14.07 -8.81
N PRO A 105 3.03 -14.13 -10.16
CA PRO A 105 1.97 -13.63 -11.03
C PRO A 105 0.67 -14.42 -10.91
N ASP A 106 0.76 -15.73 -10.67
CA ASP A 106 -0.41 -16.61 -10.56
C ASP A 106 -1.23 -16.27 -9.31
N LEU A 107 -0.57 -16.14 -8.16
CA LEU A 107 -1.23 -15.72 -6.92
C LEU A 107 -1.83 -14.32 -7.07
N VAL A 108 -1.11 -13.38 -7.69
CA VAL A 108 -1.67 -12.04 -7.92
C VAL A 108 -2.89 -12.09 -8.83
N TRP A 109 -2.90 -12.96 -9.85
CA TRP A 109 -4.06 -13.18 -10.70
C TRP A 109 -5.25 -13.71 -9.90
N GLU A 110 -5.07 -14.75 -9.10
CA GLU A 110 -6.11 -15.33 -8.24
C GLU A 110 -6.73 -14.30 -7.28
N LEU A 111 -5.92 -13.36 -6.77
CA LEU A 111 -6.40 -12.30 -5.86
C LEU A 111 -7.25 -11.24 -6.57
N ILE A 112 -6.99 -10.97 -7.86
CA ILE A 112 -7.66 -9.88 -8.59
C ILE A 112 -8.77 -10.34 -9.52
N GLU A 113 -8.74 -11.59 -9.99
CA GLU A 113 -9.75 -12.16 -10.87
C GLU A 113 -11.18 -12.02 -10.32
N PRO A 114 -11.46 -12.23 -9.01
CA PRO A 114 -12.80 -12.02 -8.45
C PRO A 114 -13.26 -10.56 -8.48
N ALA A 115 -12.34 -9.61 -8.65
CA ALA A 115 -12.61 -8.18 -8.67
C ALA A 115 -12.84 -7.62 -10.09
N LEU A 116 -12.62 -8.43 -11.15
CA LEU A 116 -12.88 -8.08 -12.55
C LEU A 116 -14.37 -8.24 -12.92
#